data_AF-A0AAP1E3U8-F1
#
_entry.id   AF-A0AAP1E3U8-F1
#
_cell.length_a   1.000
_cell.length_b   1.000
_cell.length_c   1.000
_cell.angle_alpha   90.00
_cell.angle_beta   90.00
_cell.angle_gamma   90.00
#
_symmetry.space_group_name_H-M   'P 1'
#
loop_
_entity.id
_entity.type
_entity.pdbx_description
1 polymer ?
#
loop_
_entity_poly.entity_id
_entity_poly.type
_entity_poly.pdbx_seq_one_letter_code
_entity_poly.pdbx_strand_id
1 'polypeptide(L)'
;MYTVETILNRINNTSYRINPVYVQEMLKHSVAEKKKLQADLSKYTEIDFTSNRDVIGFINNKLLIREAIQGKTISNKILEELFEETNNLFFQKLIAFRKCHDRYKKVVSFIKAVIDSEFNKDNDDSVTAFLNKDKFEVIWISPEAKLNSVGGISLSNPPLPFSTEDIKNIFVSDYIAIPCNDMDGVLYILNKYGNLLNANNYIVIGTTLYADLRYSEWNDTPFPPSDEEEIKHMEELRREIRIDYYGDKIEEEER
;
A
#
# COMPACT_ATOMS: atom_id res chain seq x y z
N MET A 1 27.22 6.09 9.32
CA MET A 1 26.27 5.53 10.30
C MET A 1 24.89 6.09 10.00
N TYR A 2 23.91 5.22 9.77
CA TYR A 2 22.54 5.61 9.51
C TYR A 2 21.84 6.02 10.81
N THR A 3 21.13 7.15 10.75
CA THR A 3 20.21 7.65 11.77
C THR A 3 18.85 7.90 11.14
N VAL A 4 17.80 8.06 11.96
CA VAL A 4 16.46 8.43 11.44
C VAL A 4 16.55 9.71 10.61
N GLU A 5 17.26 10.73 11.07
CA GLU A 5 17.47 11.99 10.34
C GLU A 5 18.17 11.77 8.99
N THR A 6 19.16 10.88 8.94
CA THR A 6 19.85 10.53 7.69
C THR A 6 18.89 9.88 6.68
N ILE A 7 17.99 9.01 7.15
CA ILE A 7 16.97 8.36 6.30
C ILE A 7 15.96 9.40 5.80
N LEU A 8 15.45 10.26 6.68
CA LEU A 8 14.50 11.31 6.32
C LEU A 8 15.09 12.28 5.29
N ASN A 9 16.30 12.80 5.55
CA ASN A 9 17.00 13.70 4.64
C ASN A 9 17.25 13.05 3.28
N ARG A 10 17.55 11.75 3.24
CA ARG A 10 17.71 11.02 1.99
C ARG A 10 16.40 10.97 1.21
N ILE A 11 15.30 10.56 1.84
CA ILE A 11 14.01 10.46 1.16
C ILE A 11 13.57 11.82 0.62
N ASN A 12 13.72 12.88 1.43
CA ASN A 12 13.36 14.25 1.06
C ASN A 12 14.18 14.81 -0.11
N ASN A 13 15.42 14.35 -0.28
CA ASN A 13 16.31 14.82 -1.34
C ASN A 13 16.33 13.88 -2.57
N THR A 14 15.50 12.85 -2.58
CA THR A 14 15.45 11.84 -3.67
C THR A 14 14.12 11.94 -4.41
N SER A 15 14.18 11.87 -5.74
CA SER A 15 12.99 11.70 -6.56
C SER A 15 12.77 10.21 -6.84
N TYR A 16 11.54 9.75 -6.65
CA TYR A 16 11.14 8.36 -6.87
C TYR A 16 10.28 8.26 -8.10
N ARG A 17 10.64 7.37 -9.01
CA ARG A 17 9.80 7.01 -10.15
C ARG A 17 8.60 6.23 -9.63
N ILE A 18 7.42 6.51 -10.15
CA ILE A 18 6.24 5.69 -9.88
C ILE A 18 5.81 4.88 -11.10
N ASN A 19 5.08 3.81 -10.84
CA ASN A 19 4.43 2.96 -11.84
C ASN A 19 2.94 3.34 -11.98
N PRO A 20 2.59 4.28 -12.88
CA PRO A 20 1.20 4.68 -13.08
C PRO A 20 0.34 3.56 -13.68
N VAL A 21 0.91 2.57 -14.34
CA VAL A 21 0.18 1.40 -14.87
C VAL A 21 -0.39 0.57 -13.72
N TYR A 22 0.38 0.37 -12.64
CA TYR A 22 -0.15 -0.32 -11.46
C TYR A 22 -1.30 0.46 -10.82
N VAL A 23 -1.20 1.79 -10.74
CA VAL A 23 -2.28 2.66 -10.23
C VAL A 23 -3.54 2.58 -11.12
N GLN A 24 -3.37 2.49 -12.43
CA GLN A 24 -4.47 2.27 -13.38
C GLN A 24 -5.17 0.92 -13.13
N GLU A 25 -4.41 -0.17 -12.94
CA GLU A 25 -4.99 -1.48 -12.61
C GLU A 25 -5.70 -1.46 -11.24
N MET A 26 -5.14 -0.79 -10.23
CA MET A 26 -5.83 -0.59 -8.94
C MET A 26 -7.17 0.13 -9.11
N LEU A 27 -7.22 1.17 -9.94
CA LEU A 27 -8.46 1.90 -10.24
C LEU A 27 -9.47 0.97 -10.93
N LYS A 28 -9.03 0.23 -11.95
CA LYS A 28 -9.85 -0.71 -12.72
C LYS A 28 -10.46 -1.78 -11.82
N HIS A 29 -9.65 -2.42 -10.97
CA HIS A 29 -10.10 -3.38 -9.97
C HIS A 29 -11.12 -2.76 -9.01
N SER A 30 -10.83 -1.57 -8.49
CA SER A 30 -11.73 -0.89 -7.54
C SER A 30 -13.07 -0.52 -8.18
N VAL A 31 -13.09 -0.05 -9.43
CA VAL A 31 -14.32 0.28 -10.16
C VAL A 31 -15.15 -0.98 -10.44
N ALA A 32 -14.52 -2.05 -10.91
CA ALA A 32 -15.20 -3.32 -11.20
C ALA A 32 -15.76 -3.96 -9.93
N GLU A 33 -14.97 -4.05 -8.87
CA GLU A 33 -15.38 -4.60 -7.58
C GLU A 33 -16.50 -3.76 -6.95
N LYS A 34 -16.40 -2.43 -6.96
CA LYS A 34 -17.44 -1.54 -6.46
C LYS A 34 -18.78 -1.76 -7.18
N LYS A 35 -18.77 -1.86 -8.52
CA LYS A 35 -19.98 -2.14 -9.32
C LYS A 35 -20.62 -3.48 -8.94
N LYS A 36 -19.79 -4.53 -8.78
CA LYS A 36 -20.26 -5.86 -8.37
C LYS A 36 -20.89 -5.83 -6.97
N LEU A 37 -20.19 -5.23 -6.00
CA LEU A 37 -20.66 -5.12 -4.61
C LEU A 37 -21.92 -4.27 -4.50
N GLN A 38 -22.01 -3.19 -5.28
CA GLN A 38 -23.21 -2.37 -5.33
C GLN A 38 -24.41 -3.17 -5.87
N ALA A 39 -24.25 -3.91 -6.96
CA ALA A 39 -25.31 -4.78 -7.49
C ALA A 39 -25.73 -5.86 -6.47
N ASP A 40 -24.79 -6.41 -5.71
CA ASP A 40 -25.07 -7.39 -4.66
C ASP A 40 -25.79 -6.80 -3.45
N LEU A 41 -25.51 -5.55 -3.09
CA LEU A 41 -26.17 -4.81 -2.01
C LEU A 41 -27.55 -4.28 -2.42
N SER A 42 -27.71 -3.89 -3.69
CA SER A 42 -29.00 -3.45 -4.24
C SER A 42 -30.09 -4.53 -4.19
N LYS A 43 -29.71 -5.81 -4.09
CA LYS A 43 -30.66 -6.92 -3.83
C LYS A 43 -31.38 -6.80 -2.48
N TYR A 44 -30.81 -6.06 -1.53
CA TYR A 44 -31.39 -5.85 -0.20
C TYR A 44 -32.18 -4.54 -0.13
N THR A 45 -31.69 -3.48 -0.77
CA THR A 45 -32.29 -2.15 -0.71
C THR A 45 -31.71 -1.18 -1.75
N GLU A 46 -32.48 -0.17 -2.15
CA GLU A 46 -32.04 0.91 -3.04
C GLU A 46 -31.72 2.17 -2.22
N ILE A 47 -30.55 2.17 -1.57
CA ILE A 47 -30.02 3.33 -0.82
C ILE A 47 -28.63 3.72 -1.33
N ASP A 48 -28.18 4.91 -0.95
CA ASP A 48 -26.77 5.27 -1.10
C ASP A 48 -25.91 4.60 -0.01
N PHE A 49 -25.19 3.54 -0.39
CA PHE A 49 -24.29 2.81 0.51
C PHE A 49 -23.03 3.62 0.92
N THR A 50 -22.79 4.78 0.31
CA THR A 50 -21.73 5.71 0.73
C THR A 50 -22.19 6.67 1.83
N SER A 51 -23.51 6.81 2.02
CA SER A 51 -24.14 7.63 3.05
C SER A 51 -24.32 6.84 4.34
N ASN A 52 -23.56 7.19 5.38
CA ASN A 52 -23.72 6.57 6.70
C ASN A 52 -25.16 6.73 7.22
N ARG A 53 -25.82 7.86 6.95
CA ARG A 53 -27.19 8.13 7.40
C ARG A 53 -28.16 7.13 6.78
N ASP A 54 -28.08 6.94 5.47
CA ASP A 54 -29.04 6.09 4.76
C ASP A 54 -28.80 4.61 5.10
N VAL A 55 -27.53 4.21 5.22
CA VAL A 55 -27.13 2.86 5.68
C VAL A 55 -27.63 2.57 7.11
N ILE A 56 -27.38 3.47 8.07
CA ILE A 56 -27.84 3.30 9.45
C ILE A 56 -29.38 3.28 9.50
N GLY A 57 -30.03 4.17 8.75
CA GLY A 57 -31.49 4.23 8.65
C GLY A 57 -32.09 2.93 8.12
N PHE A 58 -31.48 2.33 7.10
CA PHE A 58 -31.91 1.02 6.60
C PHE A 58 -31.68 -0.09 7.62
N ILE A 59 -30.49 -0.17 8.21
CA ILE A 59 -30.15 -1.22 9.17
C ILE A 59 -31.12 -1.20 10.36
N ASN A 60 -31.30 -0.03 10.99
CA ASN A 60 -32.13 0.08 12.19
C ASN A 60 -33.63 -0.09 11.87
N ASN A 61 -34.14 0.57 10.84
CA ASN A 61 -35.59 0.68 10.64
C ASN A 61 -36.18 -0.38 9.72
N LYS A 62 -35.36 -1.06 8.92
CA LYS A 62 -35.84 -2.02 7.91
C LYS A 62 -35.22 -3.41 8.10
N LEU A 63 -33.91 -3.49 8.32
CA LEU A 63 -33.22 -4.77 8.40
C LEU A 63 -33.41 -5.44 9.76
N LEU A 64 -33.19 -4.70 10.85
CA LEU A 64 -33.24 -5.23 12.22
C LEU A 64 -34.50 -4.81 12.99
N ILE A 65 -35.18 -3.76 12.54
CA ILE A 65 -36.40 -3.20 13.15
C ILE A 65 -36.17 -2.89 14.66
N ARG A 66 -34.97 -2.41 14.97
CA ARG A 66 -34.55 -1.92 16.29
C ARG A 66 -33.36 -0.98 16.12
N GLU A 67 -33.12 -0.13 17.11
CA GLU A 67 -31.97 0.77 17.12
C GLU A 67 -30.67 0.03 17.49
N ALA A 68 -30.12 -0.71 16.52
CA ALA A 68 -28.90 -1.49 16.71
C ALA A 68 -27.62 -0.65 16.58
N ILE A 69 -27.65 0.38 15.73
CA ILE A 69 -26.52 1.30 15.55
C ILE A 69 -26.92 2.67 16.09
N GLN A 70 -26.19 3.12 17.11
CA GLN A 70 -26.37 4.42 17.74
C GLN A 70 -25.33 5.42 17.21
N GLY A 71 -25.77 6.64 16.90
CA GLY A 71 -24.89 7.73 16.43
C GLY A 71 -24.90 7.95 14.91
N LYS A 72 -23.89 8.70 14.43
CA LYS A 72 -23.82 9.18 13.03
C LYS A 72 -22.84 8.40 12.15
N THR A 73 -22.10 7.46 12.73
CA THR A 73 -21.00 6.75 12.07
C THR A 73 -21.12 5.26 12.30
N ILE A 74 -20.77 4.49 11.27
CA ILE A 74 -20.75 3.03 11.32
C ILE A 74 -19.33 2.55 11.05
N SER A 75 -18.75 1.81 12.00
CA SER A 75 -17.43 1.19 11.85
C SER A 75 -17.57 -0.21 11.25
N ASN A 76 -16.49 -0.73 10.65
CA ASN A 76 -16.50 -2.12 10.19
C ASN A 76 -16.62 -3.10 11.36
N LYS A 77 -16.11 -2.75 12.55
CA LYS A 77 -16.26 -3.55 13.77
C LYS A 77 -17.73 -3.74 14.17
N ILE A 78 -18.52 -2.65 14.14
CA ILE A 78 -19.97 -2.74 14.41
C ILE A 78 -20.66 -3.65 13.38
N LEU A 79 -20.25 -3.58 12.11
CA LEU A 79 -20.79 -4.45 11.07
C LEU A 79 -20.41 -5.93 11.27
N GLU A 80 -19.20 -6.20 11.77
CA GLU A 80 -18.73 -7.55 12.10
C GLU A 80 -19.54 -8.12 13.28
N GLU A 81 -19.72 -7.33 14.35
CA GLU A 81 -20.56 -7.71 15.51
C GLU A 81 -22.01 -8.02 15.09
N LEU A 82 -22.59 -7.19 14.20
CA LEU A 82 -23.94 -7.43 13.67
C LEU A 82 -24.00 -8.67 12.77
N PHE A 83 -22.93 -8.98 12.03
CA PHE A 83 -22.85 -10.22 11.26
C PHE A 83 -22.82 -11.43 12.20
N GLU A 84 -22.01 -11.39 13.26
CA GLU A 84 -21.92 -12.48 14.24
C GLU A 84 -23.27 -12.71 14.95
N GLU A 85 -23.99 -11.64 15.28
CA GLU A 85 -25.30 -11.75 15.95
C GLU A 85 -26.39 -12.31 15.02
N THR A 86 -26.39 -11.94 13.73
CA THR A 86 -27.52 -12.18 12.83
C THR A 86 -27.26 -13.21 11.73
N ASN A 87 -25.98 -13.55 11.49
CA ASN A 87 -25.48 -14.29 10.34
C ASN A 87 -25.95 -13.72 8.98
N ASN A 88 -26.23 -12.42 8.90
CA ASN A 88 -26.76 -11.79 7.68
C ASN A 88 -25.63 -11.32 6.75
N LEU A 89 -25.51 -11.97 5.59
CA LEU A 89 -24.49 -11.67 4.57
C LEU A 89 -24.51 -10.23 4.05
N PHE A 90 -25.59 -9.47 4.26
CA PHE A 90 -25.62 -8.02 3.99
C PHE A 90 -24.44 -7.29 4.66
N PHE A 91 -24.14 -7.61 5.93
CA PHE A 91 -23.10 -6.93 6.69
C PHE A 91 -21.70 -7.20 6.11
N GLN A 92 -21.40 -8.45 5.74
CA GLN A 92 -20.14 -8.79 5.06
C GLN A 92 -19.99 -8.05 3.73
N LYS A 93 -21.05 -8.02 2.92
CA LYS A 93 -21.07 -7.28 1.64
C LYS A 93 -20.87 -5.78 1.84
N LEU A 94 -21.48 -5.21 2.88
CA LEU A 94 -21.33 -3.80 3.22
C LEU A 94 -19.90 -3.48 3.69
N ILE A 95 -19.29 -4.34 4.50
CA ILE A 95 -17.87 -4.20 4.88
C ILE A 95 -16.98 -4.20 3.63
N ALA A 96 -17.19 -5.18 2.73
CA ALA A 96 -16.43 -5.27 1.48
C ALA A 96 -16.62 -4.00 0.63
N PHE A 97 -17.86 -3.52 0.48
CA PHE A 97 -18.15 -2.29 -0.26
C PHE A 97 -17.45 -1.08 0.35
N ARG A 98 -17.47 -0.94 1.68
CA ARG A 98 -16.80 0.16 2.38
C ARG A 98 -15.29 0.12 2.20
N LYS A 99 -14.66 -1.06 2.31
CA LYS A 99 -13.21 -1.25 2.06
C LYS A 99 -12.85 -0.92 0.61
N CYS A 100 -13.63 -1.41 -0.35
CA CYS A 100 -13.45 -1.12 -1.77
C CYS A 100 -13.61 0.38 -2.08
N HIS A 101 -14.62 1.03 -1.49
CA HIS A 101 -14.87 2.46 -1.66
C HIS A 101 -13.77 3.33 -1.04
N ASP A 102 -13.23 2.94 0.11
CA ASP A 102 -12.06 3.59 0.71
C ASP A 102 -10.83 3.48 -0.20
N ARG A 103 -10.54 2.27 -0.71
CA ARG A 103 -9.47 2.05 -1.69
C ARG A 103 -9.66 2.91 -2.94
N TYR A 104 -10.86 2.95 -3.50
CA TYR A 104 -11.19 3.82 -4.63
C TYR A 104 -10.86 5.29 -4.33
N LYS A 105 -11.30 5.81 -3.18
CA LYS A 105 -11.02 7.20 -2.76
C LYS A 105 -9.52 7.49 -2.68
N LYS A 106 -8.74 6.55 -2.16
CA LYS A 106 -7.28 6.65 -2.03
C LYS A 106 -6.61 6.69 -3.41
N VAL A 107 -6.99 5.77 -4.30
CA VAL A 107 -6.47 5.70 -5.68
C VAL A 107 -6.77 6.98 -6.45
N VAL A 108 -8.02 7.45 -6.46
CA VAL A 108 -8.38 8.68 -7.19
C VAL A 108 -7.70 9.93 -6.62
N SER A 109 -7.50 9.98 -5.30
CA SER A 109 -6.77 11.09 -4.67
C SER A 109 -5.30 11.09 -5.07
N PHE A 110 -4.68 9.91 -5.15
CA PHE A 110 -3.31 9.76 -5.62
C PHE A 110 -3.18 10.13 -7.10
N ILE A 111 -4.07 9.64 -7.97
CA ILE A 111 -4.10 10.00 -9.40
C ILE A 111 -4.16 11.50 -9.54
N LYS A 112 -5.10 12.16 -8.86
CA LYS A 112 -5.26 13.61 -8.93
C LYS A 112 -4.04 14.39 -8.43
N ALA A 113 -3.41 13.92 -7.37
CA ALA A 113 -2.27 14.62 -6.77
C ALA A 113 -0.96 14.43 -7.56
N VAL A 114 -0.82 13.34 -8.31
CA VAL A 114 0.49 12.87 -8.78
C VAL A 114 0.55 12.61 -10.28
N ILE A 115 -0.53 12.09 -10.86
CA ILE A 115 -0.53 11.56 -12.23
C ILE A 115 -1.25 12.50 -13.19
N ASP A 116 -2.41 13.02 -12.78
CA ASP A 116 -3.29 13.82 -13.61
C ASP A 116 -4.08 14.81 -12.74
N SER A 117 -3.64 16.07 -12.68
CA SER A 117 -4.27 17.12 -11.86
C SER A 117 -5.71 17.42 -12.26
N GLU A 118 -6.05 17.17 -13.53
CA GLU A 118 -7.38 17.40 -14.10
C GLU A 118 -8.31 16.21 -13.87
N PHE A 119 -7.81 15.11 -13.30
CA PHE A 119 -8.63 13.94 -13.00
C PHE A 119 -9.84 14.32 -12.14
N ASN A 120 -11.02 13.92 -12.62
CA ASN A 120 -12.28 14.15 -11.97
C ASN A 120 -13.01 12.82 -11.74
N LYS A 121 -12.94 12.32 -10.51
CA LYS A 121 -13.57 11.07 -10.07
C LYS A 121 -15.11 11.05 -10.19
N ASP A 122 -15.73 12.24 -10.29
CA ASP A 122 -17.19 12.40 -10.36
C ASP A 122 -17.66 12.51 -11.82
N ASN A 123 -16.73 12.52 -12.79
CA ASN A 123 -17.02 12.45 -14.22
C ASN A 123 -16.62 11.07 -14.76
N ASP A 124 -17.61 10.25 -15.15
CA ASP A 124 -17.40 8.91 -15.69
C ASP A 124 -16.52 8.89 -16.95
N ASP A 125 -16.57 9.95 -17.77
CA ASP A 125 -15.69 10.07 -18.95
C ASP A 125 -14.23 10.27 -18.55
N SER A 126 -13.97 11.03 -17.47
CA SER A 126 -12.61 11.23 -16.94
C SER A 126 -12.03 9.93 -16.40
N VAL A 127 -12.83 9.16 -15.65
CA VAL A 127 -12.44 7.83 -15.16
C VAL A 127 -12.17 6.88 -16.32
N THR A 128 -13.06 6.86 -17.32
CA THR A 128 -12.94 5.99 -18.49
C THR A 128 -11.72 6.34 -19.34
N ALA A 129 -11.46 7.63 -19.57
CA ALA A 129 -10.28 8.09 -20.29
C ALA A 129 -8.97 7.68 -19.59
N PHE A 130 -8.91 7.77 -18.26
CA PHE A 130 -7.75 7.30 -17.50
C PHE A 130 -7.56 5.78 -17.61
N LEU A 131 -8.65 5.01 -17.50
CA LEU A 131 -8.61 3.54 -17.60
C LEU A 131 -8.22 3.03 -18.99
N ASN A 132 -8.54 3.78 -20.04
CA ASN A 132 -8.23 3.43 -21.43
C ASN A 132 -6.92 4.06 -21.92
N LYS A 133 -6.13 4.68 -21.02
CA LYS A 133 -4.88 5.32 -21.40
C LYS A 133 -3.84 4.24 -21.75
N ASP A 134 -3.44 4.21 -23.02
CA ASP A 134 -2.49 3.20 -23.54
C ASP A 134 -1.07 3.36 -23.00
N LYS A 135 -0.67 4.59 -22.71
CA LYS A 135 0.68 4.92 -22.26
C LYS A 135 0.66 6.04 -21.24
N PHE A 136 1.50 5.88 -20.22
CA PHE A 136 1.80 6.92 -19.26
C PHE A 136 3.19 7.49 -19.53
N GLU A 137 3.32 8.79 -19.29
CA GLU A 137 4.63 9.42 -19.21
C GLU A 137 5.37 8.91 -17.96
N VAL A 138 6.69 9.08 -17.95
CA VAL A 138 7.49 8.77 -16.76
C VAL A 138 7.20 9.83 -15.70
N ILE A 139 6.69 9.38 -14.55
CA ILE A 139 6.35 10.26 -13.45
C ILE A 139 7.33 10.06 -12.31
N TRP A 140 7.91 11.16 -11.85
CA TRP A 140 8.80 11.23 -10.70
C TRP A 140 8.13 12.05 -9.60
N ILE A 141 8.24 11.59 -8.37
CA ILE A 141 7.72 12.29 -7.20
C ILE A 141 8.82 12.54 -6.18
N SER A 142 8.75 13.68 -5.50
CA SER A 142 9.66 14.03 -4.40
C SER A 142 8.83 14.09 -3.12
N PRO A 143 8.63 12.95 -2.43
CA PRO A 143 7.79 12.91 -1.25
C PRO A 143 8.46 13.62 -0.08
N GLU A 144 7.64 14.15 0.82
CA GLU A 144 8.09 14.70 2.09
C GLU A 144 7.97 13.64 3.17
N ALA A 145 9.10 13.09 3.60
CA ALA A 145 9.24 12.16 4.69
C ALA A 145 9.34 12.85 6.05
N LYS A 146 8.57 12.36 7.01
CA LYS A 146 8.63 12.78 8.42
C LYS A 146 8.45 11.59 9.36
N LEU A 147 9.06 11.67 10.54
CA LEU A 147 8.79 10.73 11.62
C LEU A 147 7.37 10.95 12.15
N ASN A 148 6.57 9.89 12.18
CA ASN A 148 5.21 9.92 12.69
C ASN A 148 5.17 9.66 14.20
N SER A 149 4.01 9.86 14.83
CA SER A 149 3.82 9.69 16.27
C SER A 149 3.99 8.26 16.79
N VAL A 150 3.97 7.26 15.89
CA VAL A 150 4.19 5.86 16.23
C VAL A 150 5.64 5.42 15.97
N GLY A 151 6.53 6.38 15.67
CA GLY A 151 7.96 6.14 15.51
C GLY A 151 8.38 5.62 14.14
N GLY A 152 7.48 5.57 13.14
CA GLY A 152 7.82 5.17 11.76
C GLY A 152 7.92 6.36 10.80
N ILE A 153 8.41 6.13 9.57
CA ILE A 153 8.50 7.16 8.53
C ILE A 153 7.19 7.26 7.76
N SER A 154 6.58 8.44 7.72
CA SER A 154 5.41 8.72 6.86
C SER A 154 5.81 9.59 5.69
N LEU A 155 5.24 9.30 4.51
CA LEU A 155 5.37 10.15 3.33
C LEU A 155 4.13 11.02 3.18
N SER A 156 4.36 12.31 3.01
CA SER A 156 3.40 13.33 2.60
C SER A 156 3.73 13.81 1.18
N ASN A 157 2.74 14.35 0.48
CA ASN A 157 2.88 14.89 -0.88
C ASN A 157 3.48 13.88 -1.89
N PRO A 158 2.73 12.83 -2.27
CA PRO A 158 1.33 12.54 -1.92
C PRO A 158 1.19 11.71 -0.63
N PRO A 159 0.06 11.81 0.09
CA PRO A 159 -0.24 10.83 1.13
C PRO A 159 -0.31 9.41 0.52
N LEU A 160 0.33 8.44 1.17
CA LEU A 160 0.38 7.03 0.75
C LEU A 160 -0.44 6.12 1.67
N PRO A 161 -1.77 6.09 1.51
CA PRO A 161 -2.64 5.28 2.36
C PRO A 161 -2.72 3.81 1.89
N PHE A 162 -1.71 3.35 1.16
CA PHE A 162 -1.66 2.07 0.48
C PHE A 162 -0.97 1.00 1.31
N SER A 163 -1.24 -0.27 1.02
CA SER A 163 -0.58 -1.39 1.69
C SER A 163 0.91 -1.47 1.33
N THR A 164 1.68 -2.25 2.08
CA THR A 164 3.09 -2.53 1.77
C THR A 164 3.28 -3.03 0.33
N GLU A 165 2.40 -3.94 -0.12
CA GLU A 165 2.46 -4.50 -1.47
C GLU A 165 2.13 -3.45 -2.54
N ASP A 166 1.12 -2.62 -2.30
CA ASP A 166 0.79 -1.54 -3.22
C ASP A 166 1.92 -0.51 -3.30
N ILE A 167 2.52 -0.15 -2.16
CA ILE A 167 3.68 0.76 -2.12
C ILE A 167 4.84 0.17 -2.92
N LYS A 168 5.15 -1.12 -2.73
CA LYS A 168 6.17 -1.82 -3.51
C LYS A 168 5.87 -1.69 -5.00
N ASN A 169 4.68 -2.08 -5.45
CA ASN A 169 4.35 -2.06 -6.87
C ASN A 169 4.23 -0.66 -7.49
N ILE A 170 3.93 0.37 -6.69
CA ILE A 170 3.89 1.77 -7.14
C ILE A 170 5.29 2.36 -7.24
N PHE A 171 6.16 2.18 -6.24
CA PHE A 171 7.42 2.92 -6.13
C PHE A 171 8.64 2.12 -6.57
N VAL A 172 8.63 0.83 -6.29
CA VAL A 172 9.81 -0.02 -6.20
C VAL A 172 9.43 -1.47 -6.51
N SER A 173 8.81 -1.71 -7.67
CA SER A 173 8.22 -3.01 -8.04
C SER A 173 9.20 -4.17 -7.90
N ASP A 174 10.47 -3.84 -8.09
CA ASP A 174 11.62 -4.70 -8.10
C ASP A 174 12.29 -4.90 -6.74
N TYR A 175 11.85 -4.18 -5.69
CA TYR A 175 12.47 -4.20 -4.38
C TYR A 175 11.78 -5.23 -3.48
N ILE A 176 12.53 -5.75 -2.53
CA ILE A 176 12.03 -6.64 -1.49
C ILE A 176 11.59 -5.78 -0.30
N ALA A 177 10.36 -6.04 0.18
CA ALA A 177 9.84 -5.40 1.38
C ALA A 177 10.30 -6.17 2.62
N ILE A 178 11.07 -5.50 3.48
CA ILE A 178 11.62 -6.04 4.71
C ILE A 178 10.91 -5.32 5.87
N PRO A 179 9.82 -5.90 6.40
CA PRO A 179 9.09 -5.30 7.52
C PRO A 179 9.92 -5.43 8.81
N CYS A 180 10.16 -4.31 9.49
CA CYS A 180 10.74 -4.31 10.83
C CYS A 180 9.67 -4.01 11.88
N ASN A 181 9.92 -4.46 13.12
CA ASN A 181 9.05 -4.18 14.26
C ASN A 181 9.04 -2.68 14.61
N ASP A 182 10.19 -2.02 14.48
CA ASP A 182 10.41 -0.62 14.81
C ASP A 182 11.54 -0.02 13.95
N MET A 183 11.84 1.26 14.18
CA MET A 183 12.94 1.93 13.49
C MET A 183 14.32 1.47 13.97
N ASP A 184 14.46 0.91 15.16
CA ASP A 184 15.75 0.37 15.62
C ASP A 184 16.13 -0.86 14.80
N GLY A 185 15.16 -1.71 14.44
CA GLY A 185 15.35 -2.79 13.47
C GLY A 185 15.77 -2.29 12.09
N VAL A 186 15.14 -1.22 11.58
CA VAL A 186 15.55 -0.57 10.32
C VAL A 186 16.99 -0.06 10.40
N LEU A 187 17.33 0.64 11.49
CA LEU A 187 18.66 1.20 11.71
C LEU A 187 19.71 0.12 11.87
N TYR A 188 19.39 -0.99 12.54
CA TYR A 188 20.29 -2.13 12.67
C TYR A 188 20.65 -2.70 11.29
N ILE A 189 19.65 -2.97 10.43
CA ILE A 189 19.88 -3.48 9.07
C ILE A 189 20.70 -2.49 8.25
N LEU A 190 20.33 -1.21 8.25
CA LEU A 190 21.04 -0.20 7.47
C LEU A 190 22.46 0.06 7.99
N ASN A 191 22.70 0.04 9.30
CA ASN A 191 24.06 0.21 9.82
C ASN A 191 24.96 -1.00 9.56
N LYS A 192 24.39 -2.21 9.54
CA LYS A 192 25.13 -3.46 9.29
C LYS A 192 25.36 -3.70 7.80
N TYR A 193 24.35 -3.45 6.98
CA TYR A 193 24.32 -3.85 5.55
C TYR A 193 24.08 -2.70 4.58
N GLY A 194 23.84 -1.48 5.04
CA GLY A 194 23.48 -0.35 4.18
C GLY A 194 24.61 0.17 3.30
N ASN A 195 25.83 -0.37 3.40
CA ASN A 195 26.90 -0.17 2.41
C ASN A 195 26.71 -1.09 1.18
N LEU A 196 26.09 -2.26 1.37
CA LEU A 196 25.74 -3.20 0.30
C LEU A 196 24.47 -2.75 -0.44
N LEU A 197 23.64 -1.95 0.23
CA LEU A 197 22.45 -1.33 -0.34
C LEU A 197 22.83 0.05 -0.89
N ASN A 198 23.01 0.16 -2.21
CA ASN A 198 23.36 1.43 -2.83
C ASN A 198 22.43 2.59 -2.44
N ALA A 199 22.97 3.81 -2.47
CA ALA A 199 22.26 5.03 -2.09
C ALA A 199 21.00 5.34 -2.94
N ASN A 200 20.84 4.65 -4.07
CA ASN A 200 19.66 4.75 -4.93
C ASN A 200 18.68 3.57 -4.78
N ASN A 201 19.04 2.53 -4.01
CA ASN A 201 18.43 1.20 -4.08
C ASN A 201 17.54 0.85 -2.89
N TYR A 202 17.20 1.81 -2.03
CA TYR A 202 16.22 1.57 -0.97
C TYR A 202 15.39 2.81 -0.60
N ILE A 203 14.19 2.57 -0.07
CA ILE A 203 13.31 3.55 0.57
C ILE A 203 12.75 2.96 1.87
N VAL A 204 12.53 3.80 2.88
CA VAL A 204 11.89 3.38 4.14
C VAL A 204 10.54 4.07 4.26
N ILE A 205 9.47 3.27 4.44
CA ILE A 205 8.11 3.76 4.68
C ILE A 205 7.50 2.95 5.82
N GLY A 206 6.93 3.65 6.81
CA GLY A 206 6.57 3.10 8.11
C GLY A 206 7.82 2.61 8.82
N THR A 207 7.82 1.33 9.17
CA THR A 207 8.97 0.57 9.66
C THR A 207 9.43 -0.46 8.63
N THR A 208 9.01 -0.33 7.37
CA THR A 208 9.39 -1.25 6.30
C THR A 208 10.52 -0.65 5.46
N LEU A 209 11.60 -1.40 5.32
CA LEU A 209 12.68 -1.13 4.38
C LEU A 209 12.37 -1.83 3.05
N TYR A 210 12.24 -1.07 1.98
CA TYR A 210 12.15 -1.62 0.62
C TYR A 210 13.52 -1.48 0.01
N ALA A 211 14.15 -2.59 -0.37
CA ALA A 211 15.48 -2.58 -0.96
C ALA A 211 15.60 -3.52 -2.16
N ASP A 212 16.31 -3.10 -3.20
CA ASP A 212 16.73 -4.04 -4.24
C ASP A 212 17.88 -4.91 -3.70
N LEU A 213 17.58 -6.17 -3.38
CA LEU A 213 18.56 -7.15 -2.92
C LEU A 213 19.06 -8.06 -4.04
N ARG A 214 18.62 -7.81 -5.29
CA ARG A 214 19.06 -8.55 -6.49
C ARG A 214 20.26 -7.85 -7.14
N TYR A 215 20.35 -6.53 -7.02
CA TYR A 215 21.46 -5.71 -7.52
C TYR A 215 22.46 -5.35 -6.41
N SER A 216 23.63 -6.01 -6.39
CA SER A 216 24.88 -5.31 -6.02
C SER A 216 25.39 -4.61 -7.29
N GLU A 217 26.10 -3.49 -7.15
CA GLU A 217 26.67 -2.72 -8.27
C GLU A 217 27.61 -3.54 -9.20
N TRP A 218 27.86 -4.81 -8.85
CA TRP A 218 28.82 -5.70 -9.50
C TRP A 218 28.17 -6.88 -10.25
N ASN A 219 26.84 -7.05 -10.18
CA ASN A 219 26.14 -8.10 -10.92
C ASN A 219 26.08 -7.86 -12.45
N ASP A 220 26.39 -6.64 -12.93
CA ASP A 220 26.43 -6.30 -14.36
C ASP A 220 27.84 -6.30 -14.98
N THR A 221 28.90 -6.44 -14.18
CA THR A 221 30.29 -6.50 -14.70
C THR A 221 30.77 -7.95 -14.75
N PRO A 222 31.06 -8.50 -15.95
CA PRO A 222 31.73 -9.78 -16.04
C PRO A 222 33.18 -9.58 -15.59
N PHE A 223 33.46 -9.95 -14.34
CA PHE A 223 34.79 -10.03 -13.69
C PHE A 223 35.48 -8.72 -13.30
N PRO A 224 36.26 -8.72 -12.18
CA PRO A 224 36.51 -9.83 -11.25
C PRO A 224 35.34 -10.03 -10.26
N PRO A 225 35.29 -11.16 -9.52
CA PRO A 225 34.26 -11.38 -8.50
C PRO A 225 34.22 -10.20 -7.53
N SER A 226 33.03 -9.76 -7.14
CA SER A 226 32.85 -8.98 -5.92
C SER A 226 33.62 -9.64 -4.78
N ASP A 227 34.25 -8.87 -3.91
CA ASP A 227 35.02 -9.39 -2.77
C ASP A 227 34.21 -10.49 -2.07
N GLU A 228 34.79 -11.67 -1.83
CA GLU A 228 34.09 -12.84 -1.26
C GLU A 228 33.34 -12.50 0.04
N GLU A 229 33.84 -11.51 0.78
CA GLU A 229 33.20 -10.94 1.97
C GLU A 229 31.86 -10.25 1.68
N GLU A 230 31.71 -9.56 0.55
CA GLU A 230 30.46 -8.88 0.18
C GLU A 230 29.37 -9.87 -0.23
N ILE A 231 29.72 -10.91 -1.01
CA ILE A 231 28.80 -12.01 -1.34
C ILE A 231 28.33 -12.68 -0.06
N LYS A 232 29.27 -13.00 0.84
CA LYS A 232 28.97 -13.60 2.13
C LYS A 232 28.07 -12.70 2.98
N HIS A 233 28.34 -11.39 3.05
CA HIS A 233 27.48 -10.47 3.80
C HIS A 233 26.07 -10.35 3.20
N MET A 234 25.91 -10.42 1.87
CA MET A 234 24.59 -10.46 1.24
C MET A 234 23.84 -11.77 1.52
N GLU A 235 24.53 -12.91 1.51
CA GLU A 235 23.97 -14.19 1.95
C GLU A 235 23.58 -14.18 3.43
N GLU A 236 24.39 -13.57 4.29
CA GLU A 236 24.11 -13.37 5.71
C GLU A 236 22.87 -12.49 5.92
N LEU A 237 22.77 -11.36 5.20
CA LEU A 237 21.57 -10.50 5.22
C LEU A 237 20.33 -11.31 4.83
N ARG A 238 20.38 -12.03 3.70
CA ARG A 238 19.25 -12.84 3.20
C ARG A 238 18.83 -13.92 4.20
N ARG A 239 19.78 -14.62 4.81
CA ARG A 239 19.51 -15.57 5.90
C ARG A 239 18.87 -14.90 7.12
N GLU A 240 19.40 -13.76 7.55
CA GLU A 240 18.93 -13.03 8.74
C GLU A 240 17.49 -12.55 8.56
N ILE A 241 17.12 -12.08 7.36
CA ILE A 241 15.75 -11.68 7.01
C ILE A 241 14.90 -12.83 6.43
N ARG A 242 15.43 -14.06 6.43
CA ARG A 242 14.77 -15.32 6.03
C ARG A 242 14.19 -15.31 4.62
N ILE A 243 14.95 -14.79 3.67
CA ILE A 243 14.60 -14.82 2.24
C ILE A 243 15.69 -15.51 1.42
N ASP A 244 15.30 -16.09 0.29
CA ASP A 244 16.22 -16.68 -0.68
C ASP A 244 16.79 -15.64 -1.65
N TYR A 245 17.51 -16.11 -2.68
CA TYR A 245 18.06 -15.24 -3.73
C TYR A 245 16.98 -14.48 -4.52
N TYR A 246 15.81 -15.09 -4.71
CA TYR A 246 14.69 -14.55 -5.47
C TYR A 246 13.80 -13.61 -4.64
N GLY A 247 14.01 -13.59 -3.32
CA GLY A 247 13.22 -12.82 -2.36
C GLY A 247 12.02 -13.56 -1.80
N ASP A 248 11.94 -14.86 -2.04
CA ASP A 248 10.93 -15.74 -1.48
C ASP A 248 11.31 -16.10 -0.04
N LYS A 249 10.30 -16.30 0.82
CA LYS A 249 10.56 -16.73 2.20
C LYS A 249 11.19 -18.12 2.20
N ILE A 250 12.28 -18.27 2.94
CA ILE A 250 12.85 -19.60 3.20
C ILE A 250 11.92 -20.32 4.18
N GLU A 251 11.26 -21.39 3.71
CA GLU A 251 10.55 -22.32 4.59
C GLU A 251 11.60 -23.06 5.46
N GLU A 252 11.49 -22.94 6.78
CA GLU A 252 12.29 -23.78 7.68
C GLU A 252 11.74 -25.22 7.58
N GLU A 253 12.59 -26.19 7.23
CA GLU A 253 12.31 -27.58 7.58
C GLU A 253 12.20 -27.65 9.11
N GLU A 254 11.00 -27.94 9.62
CA GLU A 254 10.78 -28.22 11.05
C GLU A 254 11.76 -29.32 11.48
N ARG A 255 12.74 -28.96 12.32
CA ARG A 255 13.64 -29.90 13.00
C ARG A 255 13.22 -30.10 14.44
#